data_AF-A0A0L6VMD6-F1
#
_entry.id   AF-A0A0L6VMD6-F1
#
_cell.length_a   1.000
_cell.length_b   1.000
_cell.length_c   1.000
_cell.angle_alpha   90.00
_cell.angle_beta   90.00
_cell.angle_gamma   90.00
#
_symmetry.space_group_name_H-M   'P 1'
#
loop_
_entity.id
_entity.type
_entity.pdbx_description
1 polymer ?
#
loop_
_entity_poly.entity_id
_entity_poly.type
_entity_poly.pdbx_seq_one_letter_code
_entity_poly.pdbx_strand_id
1 'polypeptide(L)' 'MEEIPQVRLRPTGAKIRPRDYPGVRFSVEAVDKFSNRYEEAAEVEGANGGDMVRQIGNFIPNEEDLRNVEEMDGYKEQD' A
#
# COMPACT_ATOMS: atom_id res chain seq x y z
N MET A 1 12.39 17.77 9.21
CA MET A 1 11.29 17.03 8.57
C MET A 1 11.89 16.45 7.31
N GLU A 2 12.23 15.17 7.33
CA GLU A 2 12.79 14.48 6.17
C GLU A 2 11.64 14.22 5.20
N GLU A 3 11.65 14.96 4.09
CA GLU A 3 10.72 14.76 2.98
C GLU A 3 11.16 13.48 2.27
N ILE A 4 10.35 12.43 2.35
CA ILE A 4 10.59 11.17 1.66
C ILE A 4 10.55 11.49 0.17
N PRO A 5 11.64 11.29 -0.60
CA PRO A 5 11.63 11.63 -2.00
C PRO A 5 10.59 10.74 -2.69
N GLN A 6 9.56 11.38 -3.24
CA GLN A 6 8.53 10.77 -4.08
C GLN A 6 9.18 10.33 -5.40
N VAL A 7 10.11 9.38 -5.33
CA VAL A 7 10.70 8.78 -6.53
C VAL A 7 9.55 8.02 -7.17
N ARG A 8 9.03 8.59 -8.25
CA ARG A 8 8.17 7.90 -9.23
C ARG A 8 8.97 6.75 -9.84
N LEU A 9 9.20 5.69 -9.06
CA LEU A 9 9.79 4.45 -9.53
C LEU A 9 8.79 3.83 -10.47
N ARG A 10 9.20 3.64 -11.72
CA ARG A 10 8.39 2.91 -12.69
C ARG A 10 8.11 1.53 -12.08
N PRO A 11 6.85 1.09 -12.01
CA PRO A 11 6.52 -0.19 -11.42
C PRO A 11 7.31 -1.28 -12.12
N THR A 12 7.97 -2.15 -11.35
CA THR A 12 8.70 -3.31 -11.87
C THR A 12 7.74 -4.39 -12.35
N GLY A 13 6.44 -4.28 -12.02
CA GLY A 13 5.41 -5.24 -12.39
C GLY A 13 5.31 -6.42 -11.42
N ALA A 14 5.97 -6.30 -10.26
CA ALA A 14 5.87 -7.24 -9.15
C ALA A 14 4.43 -7.33 -8.65
N LYS A 15 3.98 -8.52 -8.25
CA LYS A 15 2.56 -8.78 -7.91
C LYS A 15 2.42 -9.22 -6.47
N ILE A 16 2.15 -8.28 -5.58
CA ILE A 16 1.83 -8.57 -4.18
C ILE A 16 0.34 -8.90 -4.09
N ARG A 17 0.01 -10.17 -3.83
CA ARG A 17 -1.38 -10.65 -3.85
C ARG A 17 -1.85 -11.06 -2.44
N PRO A 18 -3.05 -10.65 -2.02
CA PRO A 18 -3.60 -11.04 -0.71
C PRO A 18 -3.69 -12.56 -0.50
N ARG A 19 -3.90 -13.33 -1.58
CA ARG A 19 -3.98 -14.79 -1.52
C ARG A 19 -2.64 -15.43 -1.15
N ASP A 20 -1.53 -14.85 -1.61
CA ASP A 20 -0.18 -15.35 -1.34
C ASP A 20 0.28 -14.91 0.06
N TYR A 21 -0.33 -13.85 0.61
CA TYR A 21 -0.04 -13.30 1.93
C TYR A 21 -1.30 -13.19 2.81
N PRO A 22 -1.91 -14.30 3.26
CA PRO A 22 -3.15 -14.27 4.05
C PRO A 22 -2.99 -13.58 5.42
N GLY A 23 -1.74 -13.41 5.90
CA GLY A 23 -1.42 -12.67 7.13
C GLY A 23 -1.29 -11.15 6.95
N VAL A 24 -1.26 -10.66 5.71
CA VAL A 24 -1.28 -9.24 5.37
C VAL A 24 -2.74 -8.86 5.18
N ARG A 25 -3.38 -8.37 6.24
CA ARG A 25 -4.79 -7.95 6.20
C ARG A 25 -4.90 -6.56 6.79
N PHE A 26 -5.58 -5.67 6.07
CA PHE A 26 -5.85 -4.32 6.57
C PHE A 26 -6.76 -4.38 7.80
N SER A 27 -6.42 -3.59 8.80
CA SER A 27 -7.18 -3.41 10.04
C SER A 27 -6.90 -2.01 10.57
N VAL A 28 -7.96 -1.20 10.74
CA VAL A 28 -7.84 0.17 11.26
C VAL A 28 -7.20 0.20 12.65
N GLU A 29 -7.47 -0.81 13.48
CA GLU A 29 -6.87 -0.95 14.83
C GLU A 29 -5.38 -1.35 14.80
N ALA A 30 -4.86 -1.78 13.65
CA ALA A 30 -3.52 -2.34 13.52
C ALA A 30 -2.82 -1.95 12.21
N VAL A 31 -2.98 -0.68 11.79
CA VAL A 31 -2.39 -0.15 10.55
C VAL A 31 -0.87 -0.32 10.53
N ASP A 32 -0.19 -0.10 11.65
CA ASP A 32 1.27 -0.24 11.76
C ASP A 32 1.74 -1.67 11.44
N LYS A 33 1.00 -2.65 11.99
CA LYS A 33 1.25 -4.08 11.75
C LYS A 33 0.92 -4.49 10.32
N PHE A 34 -0.09 -3.88 9.71
CA PHE A 34 -0.40 -4.07 8.29
C PHE A 34 0.73 -3.53 7.41
N SER A 35 1.17 -2.28 7.63
CA SER A 35 2.22 -1.64 6.86
C SER A 35 3.53 -2.42 6.90
N ASN A 36 3.96 -2.87 8.08
CA ASN A 36 5.19 -3.65 8.25
C ASN A 36 5.13 -4.96 7.45
N ARG A 37 4.04 -5.72 7.58
CA ARG A 37 3.88 -6.98 6.83
C ARG A 37 3.73 -6.78 5.32
N TYR A 38 3.14 -5.66 4.91
CA TYR A 38 2.99 -5.32 3.50
C TYR A 38 4.32 -4.93 2.87
N GLU A 39 5.17 -4.22 3.61
CA GLU A 39 6.54 -3.91 3.21
C GLU A 39 7.41 -5.18 3.14
N GLU A 40 7.31 -6.09 4.11
CA GLU A 40 7.97 -7.40 4.05
C GLU A 40 7.55 -8.18 2.79
N ALA A 41 6.25 -8.20 2.47
CA ALA A 41 5.75 -8.86 1.27
C ALA A 41 6.25 -8.17 -0.02
N ALA A 42 6.35 -6.84 -0.01
CA ALA A 42 6.88 -6.08 -1.13
C ALA A 42 8.37 -6.39 -1.36
N GLU A 43 9.16 -6.50 -0.30
CA GLU A 43 10.59 -6.86 -0.40
C GLU A 43 10.77 -8.26 -0.99
N VAL A 44 9.97 -9.23 -0.53
CA VAL A 44 9.99 -10.62 -1.05
C VAL A 44 9.66 -10.66 -2.55
N GLU A 45 8.67 -9.89 -2.98
CA GLU A 45 8.24 -9.84 -4.39
C GLU A 45 9.11 -8.90 -5.26
N GLY A 46 10.06 -8.18 -4.67
CA GLY A 46 10.84 -7.15 -5.37
C GLY A 46 9.98 -5.99 -5.88
N ALA A 47 8.87 -5.71 -5.18
CA ALA A 47 7.97 -4.60 -5.49
C ALA A 47 8.57 -3.28 -5.02
N ASN A 48 8.52 -2.27 -5.89
CA ASN A 48 8.91 -0.93 -5.51
C ASN A 48 7.70 -0.13 -4.97
N GLY A 49 7.95 1.06 -4.44
CA GLY A 49 6.89 1.91 -3.89
C GLY A 49 5.74 2.19 -4.88
N GLY A 50 6.01 2.27 -6.19
CA GLY A 50 4.98 2.43 -7.21
C GLY A 50 4.09 1.20 -7.37
N ASP A 51 4.65 -0.01 -7.30
CA ASP A 51 3.89 -1.27 -7.28
C ASP A 51 3.09 -1.40 -5.98
N MET A 52 3.67 -0.98 -4.84
CA MET A 52 3.03 -1.03 -3.53
C MET A 52 1.79 -0.14 -3.48
N VAL A 53 1.88 1.13 -3.90
CA VAL A 53 0.74 2.06 -3.87
C VAL A 53 -0.40 1.59 -4.78
N ARG A 54 -0.08 1.02 -5.95
CA ARG A 54 -1.10 0.50 -6.87
C ARG A 54 -1.82 -0.75 -6.38
N GLN A 55 -1.18 -1.52 -5.49
CA GLN A 55 -1.68 -2.82 -5.06
C GLN A 55 -2.22 -2.83 -3.63
N ILE A 56 -1.98 -1.79 -2.83
CA ILE A 56 -2.41 -1.73 -1.43
C ILE A 56 -3.93 -1.84 -1.28
N GLY A 57 -4.68 -1.28 -2.24
CA GLY A 57 -6.14 -1.38 -2.27
C GLY A 57 -6.67 -2.82 -2.39
N ASN A 58 -5.88 -3.74 -2.94
CA ASN A 58 -6.28 -5.16 -3.02
C ASN A 58 -6.31 -5.84 -1.64
N PHE A 59 -5.62 -5.29 -0.65
CA PHE A 59 -5.53 -5.83 0.70
C PHE A 59 -6.60 -5.26 1.65
N ILE A 60 -7.43 -4.36 1.15
CA ILE A 60 -8.53 -3.74 1.88
C ILE A 60 -9.82 -4.52 1.52
N PRO A 61 -10.41 -5.25 2.48
CA PRO A 61 -11.51 -6.17 2.18
C PRO A 61 -12.88 -5.50 1.92
N ASN A 62 -13.07 -4.22 2.28
CA ASN A 62 -14.35 -3.51 2.13
C ASN A 62 -14.22 -2.25 1.25
N GLU A 63 -15.22 -2.00 0.40
CA GLU A 63 -15.40 -0.72 -0.32
C GLU A 63 -15.58 0.48 0.62
N GLU A 64 -16.05 0.27 1.85
CA GLU A 64 -16.19 1.32 2.87
C GLU A 64 -14.83 1.70 3.49
N ASP A 65 -13.96 0.71 3.73
CA ASP A 65 -12.57 0.95 4.16
C ASP A 65 -11.72 1.55 3.02
N LEU A 66 -11.98 1.16 1.76
CA LEU A 66 -11.36 1.78 0.58
C LEU A 66 -11.74 3.25 0.47
N ARG A 67 -13.03 3.60 0.67
CA ARG A 67 -13.47 5.00 0.69
C ARG A 67 -12.85 5.80 1.82
N ASN A 68 -12.62 5.21 3.00
CA ASN A 68 -11.91 5.90 4.08
C ASN A 68 -10.42 6.16 3.72
N VAL A 69 -9.77 5.25 3.00
CA VAL A 69 -8.40 5.47 2.50
C VAL A 69 -8.36 6.50 1.35
N GLU A 70 -9.36 6.52 0.47
CA GLU A 70 -9.51 7.54 -0.59
C GLU A 70 -9.95 8.92 -0.05
N GLU A 71 -10.74 8.97 1.03
CA GLU A 71 -11.23 10.19 1.68
C GLU A 71 -10.24 10.78 2.71
N MET A 72 -9.10 10.14 2.95
CA MET A 72 -7.95 10.81 3.57
C MET A 72 -7.34 11.81 2.56
N ASP A 73 -8.07 12.91 2.32
CA ASP A 73 -7.72 14.10 1.53
C ASP A 73 -6.47 14.76 2.14
N GLY A 74 -5.30 14.28 1.72
CA GLY A 74 -3.99 14.85 2.01
C GLY A 74 -3.04 14.86 0.80
N TYR A 75 -3.37 14.13 -0.27
CA TYR A 75 -2.63 14.16 -1.53
C TYR A 75 -3.44 14.91 -2.59
N LYS A 76 -3.65 16.21 -2.38
CA LYS A 76 -4.03 17.08 -3.48
C LYS A 76 -2.83 17.22 -4.42
N GLU A 77 -2.91 16.59 -5.59
CA GLU A 77 -2.15 17.02 -6.75
C GLU A 77 -2.53 18.49 -7.02
N GLN A 78 -1.61 19.42 -6.72
CA GLN A 78 -1.71 20.76 -7.27
C GLN A 78 -1.23 20.69 -8.72
N ASP A 79 -2.08 21.19 -9.62
CA ASP A 79 -1.89 21.42 -11.06
C ASP A 79 -0.50 21.99 -11.41
#